data_AF-A0A2P8CE11-F1
#
_entry.id   AF-A0A2P8CE11-F1
#
_cell.length_a   1.000
_cell.length_b   1.000
_cell.length_c   1.000
_cell.angle_alpha   90.00
_cell.angle_beta   90.00
_cell.angle_gamma   90.00
#
_symmetry.space_group_name_H-M   'P 1'
#
loop_
_entity.id
_entity.type
_entity.pdbx_description
1 polymer ?
#
loop_
_entity_poly.entity_id
_entity_poly.type
_entity_poly.pdbx_seq_one_letter_code
_entity_poly.pdbx_strand_id
1 'polypeptide(L)' 'MKKEILQFGKQFLLTALIMSLCLLLFDLWDPIKQMITGHFDSEKDLTSYISLKTDIPVIVAVSIVMARASMRRKKATKN' A
#
# COMPACT_ATOMS: atom_id res chain seq x y z
N MET A 1 15.65 -22.51 1.40
CA MET A 1 15.53 -21.56 0.26
C MET A 1 14.12 -21.47 -0.34
N LYS A 2 13.57 -22.48 -1.06
CA LYS A 2 12.24 -22.34 -1.73
C LYS A 2 11.09 -21.91 -0.79
N LYS A 3 11.01 -22.48 0.43
CA LYS A 3 9.97 -22.12 1.43
C LYS A 3 10.14 -20.72 2.03
N GLU A 4 11.38 -20.24 2.15
CA GLU A 4 11.66 -18.89 2.65
C GLU A 4 11.25 -17.84 1.61
N ILE A 5 11.61 -18.03 0.35
CA ILE A 5 11.24 -17.12 -0.75
C ILE A 5 9.71 -17.05 -0.88
N LEU A 6 9.00 -18.17 -0.76
CA LEU A 6 7.54 -18.20 -0.80
C LEU A 6 6.91 -17.38 0.35
N GLN A 7 7.45 -17.50 1.56
CA GLN A 7 6.97 -16.72 2.71
C GLN A 7 7.29 -15.23 2.58
N PHE A 8 8.46 -14.89 2.04
CA PHE A 8 8.83 -13.51 1.72
C PHE A 8 7.86 -12.92 0.71
N GLY A 9 7.62 -13.61 -0.41
CA GLY A 9 6.70 -13.16 -1.45
C GLY A 9 5.28 -12.95 -0.94
N LYS A 10 4.78 -13.86 -0.09
CA LYS A 10 3.45 -13.71 0.52
C LYS A 10 3.36 -12.47 1.42
N GLN A 11 4.38 -12.22 2.24
CA GLN A 11 4.44 -11.04 3.11
C GLN A 11 4.57 -9.76 2.29
N PHE A 12 5.46 -9.74 1.31
CA PHE A 12 5.65 -8.61 0.40
C PHE A 12 4.33 -8.25 -0.31
N LEU A 13 3.66 -9.24 -0.91
CA LEU A 13 2.40 -9.02 -1.62
C LEU A 13 1.30 -8.50 -0.68
N LEU A 14 1.22 -9.06 0.53
CA LEU A 14 0.25 -8.63 1.54
C LEU A 14 0.50 -7.18 1.97
N THR A 15 1.75 -6.81 2.27
CA THR A 15 2.11 -5.45 2.66
C THR A 15 1.87 -4.47 1.51
N ALA A 16 2.25 -4.83 0.29
CA ALA A 16 2.02 -4.00 -0.89
C ALA A 16 0.52 -3.75 -1.11
N LEU A 17 -0.32 -4.78 -0.99
CA LEU A 17 -1.76 -4.66 -1.14
C LEU A 17 -2.38 -3.74 -0.08
N ILE A 18 -1.97 -3.87 1.19
CA ILE A 18 -2.44 -3.00 2.28
C ILE A 18 -2.02 -1.54 2.02
N MET A 19 -0.76 -1.31 1.66
CA MET A 19 -0.25 0.03 1.39
C MET A 19 -0.96 0.69 0.22
N SER A 20 -1.18 -0.04 -0.89
CA SER A 20 -1.94 0.47 -2.04
C SER A 20 -3.37 0.87 -1.65
N LEU A 21 -4.05 0.05 -0.84
CA LEU A 21 -5.39 0.35 -0.32
C LEU A 21 -5.41 1.60 0.56
N CYS A 22 -4.43 1.74 1.47
CA CYS A 22 -4.31 2.92 2.32
C CYS A 22 -4.08 4.20 1.50
N LEU A 23 -3.18 4.16 0.52
CA LEU A 23 -2.89 5.31 -0.33
C LEU A 23 -4.09 5.69 -1.19
N LEU A 24 -4.79 4.71 -1.77
CA LEU A 24 -6.06 4.94 -2.47
C LEU A 24 -7.10 5.63 -1.57
N LEU A 25 -7.21 5.21 -0.31
CA LEU A 25 -8.12 5.84 0.64
C LEU A 25 -7.72 7.28 0.97
N PHE A 26 -6.41 7.56 1.09
CA PHE A 26 -5.91 8.92 1.31
C PHE A 26 -6.16 9.82 0.09
N ASP A 27 -5.84 9.36 -1.11
CA ASP A 27 -6.05 10.10 -2.36
C ASP A 27 -7.53 10.39 -2.60
N LEU A 28 -8.41 9.44 -2.26
CA LEU A 28 -9.85 9.57 -2.45
C LEU A 28 -10.55 10.31 -1.29
N TRP A 29 -9.89 10.49 -0.15
CA TRP A 29 -10.49 11.14 1.01
C TRP A 29 -10.93 12.58 0.71
N ASP A 30 -10.02 13.38 0.14
CA ASP A 30 -10.29 14.78 -0.18
C ASP A 30 -11.40 14.96 -1.24
N PRO A 31 -11.39 14.27 -2.40
CA PRO A 31 -12.48 14.39 -3.37
C PRO A 31 -13.80 13.84 -2.84
N ILE A 32 -13.81 12.76 -2.05
CA ILE A 32 -15.04 12.26 -1.40
C ILE A 32 -15.58 13.29 -0.41
N LYS A 33 -14.71 13.91 0.39
CA LYS A 33 -15.10 14.94 1.34
C LYS A 33 -15.71 16.16 0.62
N GLN A 34 -15.07 16.62 -0.45
CA GLN A 34 -15.57 17.72 -1.27
C GLN A 34 -16.95 17.41 -1.87
N MET A 35 -17.12 16.19 -2.38
CA MET A 35 -18.39 15.65 -2.89
C MET A 35 -19.51 15.67 -1.83
N ILE A 36 -19.22 15.22 -0.60
CA ILE A 36 -20.18 15.22 0.52
C ILE A 36 -20.51 16.65 0.97
N THR A 37 -19.53 17.56 0.96
CA THR A 37 -19.73 18.98 1.33
C THR A 37 -20.38 19.82 0.23
N GLY A 38 -20.83 19.21 -0.87
CA GLY A 38 -21.53 19.90 -1.96
C GLY A 38 -20.64 20.79 -2.83
N HIS A 39 -19.32 20.72 -2.67
CA HIS A 39 -18.34 21.41 -3.51
C HIS A 39 -17.94 20.45 -4.64
N PHE A 40 -18.82 20.31 -5.62
CA PHE A 40 -18.60 19.46 -6.79
C PHE A 40 -17.83 20.25 -7.86
N ASP A 41 -16.51 20.07 -7.92
CA ASP A 41 -15.76 20.38 -9.15
C ASP A 41 -16.08 19.30 -10.19
N SER A 42 -17.17 19.53 -10.94
CA SER A 42 -17.73 18.61 -11.94
C SER A 42 -16.79 18.25 -13.09
N GLU A 43 -15.62 18.90 -13.19
CA GLU A 43 -14.69 18.74 -14.32
C GLU A 43 -13.60 17.68 -14.08
N LYS A 44 -13.41 17.19 -12.85
CA LYS A 44 -12.35 16.21 -12.55
C LYS A 44 -12.90 14.84 -12.23
N ASP A 45 -12.65 13.87 -13.10
CA ASP A 45 -12.89 12.46 -12.81
C ASP A 45 -12.10 12.03 -11.56
N LEU A 46 -12.73 11.24 -10.68
CA LEU A 46 -12.12 10.68 -9.45
C LEU A 46 -10.78 9.98 -9.72
N THR A 47 -10.60 9.43 -10.92
CA THR A 47 -9.37 8.77 -11.35
C THR A 47 -8.19 9.73 -11.53
N SER A 48 -8.44 11.03 -11.77
CA SER A 48 -7.40 12.06 -11.88
C SER A 48 -6.75 12.42 -10.54
N TYR A 49 -7.41 12.10 -9.42
CA TYR A 49 -6.89 12.29 -8.07
C TYR A 49 -5.99 11.14 -7.62
N ILE A 50 -6.02 9.99 -8.31
CA ILE A 50 -5.26 8.81 -7.94
C ILE A 50 -3.81 8.98 -8.42
N SER A 51 -2.91 9.29 -7.48
CA SER A 51 -1.47 9.47 -7.75
C SER A 51 -0.64 8.20 -7.57
N LEU A 52 -1.29 7.03 -7.68
CA LEU A 52 -0.69 5.71 -7.39
C LEU A 52 0.69 5.49 -8.03
N LYS A 53 0.95 6.04 -9.23
CA LYS A 53 2.26 5.92 -9.91
C LYS A 53 3.42 6.50 -9.09
N THR A 54 3.20 7.61 -8.39
CA THR A 54 4.22 8.30 -7.59
C THR A 54 4.54 7.51 -6.33
N ASP A 55 3.58 6.75 -5.81
CA ASP A 55 3.73 6.03 -4.55
C ASP A 55 4.28 4.61 -4.70
N ILE A 56 4.31 4.06 -5.93
CA ILE A 56 4.87 2.72 -6.21
C ILE A 56 6.25 2.52 -5.57
N PRO A 57 7.24 3.43 -5.71
CA PRO A 57 8.55 3.26 -5.09
C PRO A 57 8.49 3.16 -3.57
N VAL A 58 7.62 3.93 -2.93
CA VAL A 58 7.42 3.92 -1.47
C VAL A 58 6.78 2.61 -1.05
N ILE A 59 5.73 2.16 -1.74
CA ILE A 59 5.07 0.88 -1.51
C ILE A 59 6.07 -0.27 -1.59
N VAL A 60 6.92 -0.28 -2.63
CA VAL A 60 7.95 -1.31 -2.82
C VAL A 60 8.98 -1.27 -1.70
N ALA A 61 9.51 -0.09 -1.35
CA ALA A 61 10.51 0.06 -0.29
C ALA A 61 9.98 -0.43 1.07
N VAL A 62 8.79 0.02 1.46
CA VAL A 62 8.13 -0.38 2.72
C VAL A 62 7.86 -1.88 2.73
N SER A 63 7.37 -2.44 1.62
CA SER A 63 7.06 -3.87 1.51
C SER A 63 8.30 -4.75 1.65
N ILE A 64 9.45 -4.33 1.08
CA ILE A 64 10.73 -5.04 1.25
C ILE A 64 11.18 -5.01 2.72
N VAL A 65 11.14 -3.84 3.36
CA VAL A 65 11.55 -3.65 4.75
C VAL A 65 10.69 -4.49 5.70
N MET A 66 9.37 -4.42 5.55
CA MET A 66 8.39 -5.21 6.32
C MET A 66 8.60 -6.70 6.13
N ALA A 67 8.72 -7.17 4.88
CA ALA A 67 8.94 -8.58 4.59
C ALA A 67 10.25 -9.09 5.20
N ARG A 68 11.35 -8.31 5.14
CA ARG A 68 12.61 -8.66 5.82
C ARG A 68 12.46 -8.68 7.34
N ALA A 69 11.82 -7.68 7.94
CA ALA A 69 11.62 -7.61 9.39
C ALA A 69 10.79 -8.82 9.90
N SER A 70 9.75 -9.18 9.16
CA SER A 70 8.90 -10.35 9.44
C SER A 70 9.70 -11.66 9.44
N MET A 71 10.57 -11.86 8.45
CA MET A 71 11.44 -13.04 8.40
C MET A 71 12.44 -13.10 9.55
N ARG A 72 13.01 -11.97 9.97
CA ARG A 72 13.96 -11.93 11.11
C ARG A 72 13.26 -12.29 12.42
N ARG A 73 12.05 -11.76 12.67
CA ARG A 73 11.25 -12.12 13.85
C ARG A 73 10.94 -13.61 13.88
N LYS A 74 10.52 -14.18 12.74
CA LYS A 74 10.18 -15.61 12.64
C LYS A 74 11.36 -16.54 12.88
N LYS A 75 12.60 -16.09 12.58
CA LYS A 75 13.83 -16.82 12.92
C LYS A 75 14.17 -16.69 14.41
N ALA A 76 13.94 -15.54 15.02
CA ALA A 76 14.20 -15.32 16.44
C ALA A 76 13.25 -16.12 17.36
N THR A 77 12.00 -16.37 16.96
CA THR A 77 11.02 -17.15 17.74
C THR A 77 11.22 -18.67 17.64
N LYS A 78 12.24 -19.15 16.90
CA LYS A 78 12.48 -20.57 16.66
C LYS A 78 13.75 -21.13 17.33
N ASN A 79 14.45 -20.27 18.09
CA ASN A 79 15.49 -20.63 19.06
C ASN A 79 14.94 -20.45 20.47
#